data_AF-A0A1V5IT69-F1
#
_entry.id   AF-A0A1V5IT69-F1
#
_cell.length_a   1.000
_cell.length_b   1.000
_cell.length_c   1.000
_cell.angle_alpha   90.00
_cell.angle_beta   90.00
_cell.angle_gamma   90.00
#
_symmetry.space_group_name_H-M   'P 1'
#
loop_
_entity.id
_entity.type
_entity.pdbx_description
1 polymer ?
#
loop_
_entity_poly.entity_id
_entity_poly.type
_entity_poly.pdbx_seq_one_letter_code
_entity_poly.pdbx_strand_id
1 'polypeptide(L)'
;MNMKKISILMLSALALFFVGCNEDEGSSEGGDSNATAEALVGKWSLDLHGYKISLNFTKTTLDIETPYSKENFTYTFKDGVLATKIVSRKVNRNESWVDDPIHDTLKVTLYYKPIILYDSSVLVLRYDTPDMQYGQGGRGEVEFYFREGRTCPATAQDIQGNWCWRLFGEKETARATVKFEGNNFDLKILPWGERYLGTFTYENGMVICNVTEFQVRENVSDGGSMKLEDVDKNWRLPTENDYRKEGSFGLHFSFPFITNGNESYCNIANLSALFYKL
;
A
#
# COMPACT_ATOMS: atom_id res chain seq x y z
N MET A 1 -15.51 19.83 24.11
CA MET A 1 -15.78 18.73 23.16
C MET A 1 -14.45 18.33 22.56
N ASN A 2 -13.95 17.15 22.94
CA ASN A 2 -12.55 16.76 22.79
C ASN A 2 -12.22 16.34 21.35
N MET A 3 -11.40 17.10 20.65
CA MET A 3 -10.63 16.60 19.49
C MET A 3 -9.63 15.56 20.02
N LYS A 4 -9.97 14.28 19.93
CA LYS A 4 -9.05 13.20 20.21
C LYS A 4 -8.04 13.12 19.06
N LYS A 5 -6.83 13.63 19.35
CA LYS A 5 -5.52 13.11 18.93
C LYS A 5 -5.52 12.38 17.58
N ILE A 6 -5.47 13.16 16.50
CA ILE A 6 -4.98 12.70 15.20
C ILE A 6 -3.45 12.73 15.30
N SER A 7 -2.87 11.63 15.75
CA SER A 7 -1.43 11.38 15.68
C SER A 7 -1.23 10.19 14.76
N ILE A 8 -0.52 10.45 13.66
CA ILE A 8 0.31 9.57 12.82
C ILE A 8 0.19 10.07 11.37
N LEU A 9 1.07 11.02 11.06
CA LEU A 9 1.76 11.21 9.78
C LEU A 9 1.12 10.52 8.55
N MET A 10 0.07 11.12 8.00
CA MET A 10 -0.29 10.91 6.60
C MET A 10 0.67 11.70 5.72
N LEU A 11 1.81 11.07 5.40
CA LEU A 11 2.75 11.53 4.38
C LEU A 11 2.86 10.51 3.23
N SER A 12 1.86 9.63 3.07
CA SER A 12 1.68 8.83 1.86
C SER A 12 0.88 9.57 0.78
N ALA A 13 0.29 10.74 1.07
CA ALA A 13 -0.26 11.64 0.05
C ALA A 13 0.84 12.41 -0.73
N LEU A 14 2.13 12.13 -0.47
CA LEU A 14 3.26 12.80 -1.10
C LEU A 14 4.49 11.88 -1.31
N ALA A 15 4.27 10.57 -1.49
CA ALA A 15 5.31 9.69 -2.02
C ALA A 15 5.26 9.56 -3.55
N LEU A 16 4.66 10.54 -4.24
CA LEU A 16 5.15 10.94 -5.56
C LEU A 16 6.53 11.61 -5.39
N PHE A 17 7.51 10.86 -4.88
CA PHE A 17 8.90 11.12 -5.23
C PHE A 17 9.02 10.58 -6.65
N PHE A 18 8.77 11.48 -7.60
CA PHE A 18 8.74 11.24 -9.04
C PHE A 18 10.02 10.53 -9.47
N VAL A 19 9.91 9.23 -9.71
CA VAL A 19 10.98 8.46 -10.33
C VAL A 19 10.52 8.09 -11.73
N GLY A 20 11.09 8.78 -12.72
CA GLY A 20 10.96 8.36 -14.12
C GLY A 20 11.56 6.97 -14.25
N CYS A 21 10.73 6.00 -14.58
CA CYS A 21 11.18 4.65 -14.89
C CYS A 21 11.67 4.65 -16.35
N ASN A 22 12.83 4.07 -16.62
CA ASN A 22 13.22 3.76 -17.99
C ASN A 22 12.35 2.60 -18.51
N GLU A 23 12.01 2.62 -19.80
CA GLU A 23 11.21 1.57 -20.46
C GLU A 23 11.84 0.16 -20.40
N ASP A 24 13.13 0.05 -20.06
CA ASP A 24 13.96 -1.13 -20.37
C ASP A 24 14.37 -2.04 -19.20
N GLU A 25 13.97 -1.78 -17.95
CA GLU A 25 14.38 -2.63 -16.82
C GLU A 25 13.20 -3.33 -16.12
N GLY A 26 12.51 -4.19 -16.88
CA GLY A 26 11.66 -5.22 -16.32
C GLY A 26 12.49 -6.30 -15.63
N SER A 27 12.79 -6.13 -14.34
CA SER A 27 13.27 -7.23 -13.51
C SER A 27 12.08 -8.09 -13.04
N SER A 28 12.21 -9.39 -13.26
CA SER A 28 11.14 -10.37 -13.44
C SER A 28 10.71 -11.10 -12.16
N GLU A 29 10.46 -10.39 -11.06
CA GLU A 29 9.77 -10.99 -9.89
C GLU A 29 8.42 -10.34 -9.56
N GLY A 30 8.03 -9.25 -10.26
CA GLY A 30 6.69 -8.68 -10.19
C GLY A 30 5.80 -9.22 -11.30
N GLY A 31 4.69 -9.89 -10.95
CA GLY A 31 3.77 -10.47 -11.91
C GLY A 31 3.27 -9.50 -12.99
N ASP A 32 3.06 -10.05 -14.20
CA ASP A 32 2.63 -9.32 -15.40
C ASP A 32 1.27 -8.62 -15.21
N SER A 33 1.08 -7.51 -15.93
CA SER A 33 -0.25 -6.89 -16.04
C SER A 33 -1.24 -7.88 -16.65
N ASN A 34 -2.44 -7.93 -16.08
CA ASN A 34 -3.59 -8.63 -16.66
C ASN A 34 -4.68 -7.65 -17.15
N ALA A 35 -4.37 -6.35 -17.19
CA ALA A 35 -5.34 -5.30 -17.50
C ALA A 35 -5.45 -5.05 -19.01
N THR A 36 -6.61 -4.54 -19.43
CA THR A 36 -6.82 -3.94 -20.76
C THR A 36 -7.09 -2.44 -20.59
N ALA A 37 -6.86 -1.65 -21.63
CA ALA A 37 -7.16 -0.22 -21.61
C ALA A 37 -8.64 0.03 -21.28
N GLU A 38 -9.54 -0.78 -21.84
CA GLU A 38 -10.98 -0.72 -21.59
C GLU A 38 -11.34 -1.03 -20.14
N ALA A 39 -10.66 -1.99 -19.51
CA ALA A 39 -10.92 -2.36 -18.12
C ALA A 39 -10.55 -1.24 -17.14
N LEU A 40 -9.57 -0.39 -17.48
CA LEU A 40 -9.18 0.76 -16.66
C LEU A 40 -10.24 1.87 -16.68
N VAL A 41 -10.94 2.08 -17.79
CA VAL A 41 -11.89 3.19 -17.97
C VAL A 41 -12.96 3.19 -16.88
N GLY A 42 -13.10 4.33 -16.19
CA GLY A 42 -14.09 4.59 -15.14
C GLY A 42 -13.46 5.09 -13.84
N LYS A 43 -14.28 5.14 -12.80
CA LYS A 43 -13.91 5.71 -11.50
C LYS A 43 -13.47 4.63 -10.51
N TRP A 44 -12.35 4.89 -9.87
CA TRP A 44 -11.75 4.10 -8.82
C TRP A 44 -11.48 4.99 -7.62
N SER A 45 -11.53 4.43 -6.42
CA SER A 45 -11.27 5.20 -5.21
C SER A 45 -10.76 4.33 -4.08
N LEU A 46 -10.01 4.97 -3.19
CA LEU A 46 -9.61 4.43 -1.91
C LEU A 46 -10.05 5.43 -0.85
N ASP A 47 -10.78 4.96 0.16
CA ASP A 47 -11.15 5.74 1.34
C ASP A 47 -10.48 5.11 2.56
N LEU A 48 -9.52 5.82 3.14
CA LEU A 48 -8.83 5.43 4.36
C LEU A 48 -9.01 6.53 5.39
N HIS A 49 -9.83 6.25 6.41
CA HIS A 49 -10.00 7.12 7.58
C HIS A 49 -10.34 8.59 7.23
N GLY A 50 -11.21 8.80 6.23
CA GLY A 50 -11.64 10.14 5.79
C GLY A 50 -10.73 10.78 4.76
N TYR A 51 -9.67 10.09 4.33
CA TYR A 51 -8.88 10.44 3.16
C TYR A 51 -9.37 9.64 1.97
N LYS A 52 -10.07 10.34 1.07
CA LYS A 52 -10.51 9.78 -0.20
C LYS A 52 -9.54 10.19 -1.30
N ILE A 53 -8.97 9.19 -1.95
CA ILE A 53 -8.26 9.33 -3.22
C ILE A 53 -9.17 8.76 -4.30
N SER A 54 -9.34 9.47 -5.41
CA SER A 54 -10.10 8.98 -6.56
C SER A 54 -9.36 9.14 -7.86
N LEU A 55 -9.44 8.11 -8.70
CA LEU A 55 -8.88 8.04 -10.04
C LEU A 55 -10.04 7.90 -11.01
N ASN A 56 -10.07 8.72 -12.05
CA ASN A 56 -11.07 8.63 -13.11
C ASN A 56 -10.37 8.49 -14.45
N PHE A 57 -10.35 7.26 -14.98
CA PHE A 57 -9.85 6.98 -16.32
C PHE A 57 -10.94 7.24 -17.35
N THR A 58 -10.67 8.10 -18.32
CA THR A 58 -11.40 8.13 -19.60
C THR A 58 -10.67 7.23 -20.59
N LYS A 59 -10.94 7.35 -21.91
CA LYS A 59 -10.17 6.59 -22.92
C LYS A 59 -8.72 7.09 -23.10
N THR A 60 -8.44 8.34 -22.72
CA THR A 60 -7.15 9.00 -23.04
C THR A 60 -6.61 9.85 -21.90
N THR A 61 -7.39 10.07 -20.85
CA THR A 61 -7.02 10.91 -19.71
C THR A 61 -7.26 10.19 -18.39
N LEU A 62 -6.45 10.54 -17.40
CA LEU A 62 -6.60 10.11 -16.01
C LEU A 62 -6.72 11.37 -15.16
N ASP A 63 -7.82 11.51 -14.42
CA ASP A 63 -7.95 12.52 -13.39
C ASP A 63 -7.68 11.88 -12.02
N ILE A 64 -6.83 12.49 -11.22
CA ILE A 64 -6.55 12.10 -9.83
C ILE A 64 -7.02 13.22 -8.92
N GLU A 65 -7.84 12.90 -7.93
CA GLU A 65 -8.30 13.82 -6.89
C GLU A 65 -7.96 13.27 -5.52
N THR A 66 -7.34 14.12 -4.70
CA THR A 66 -7.03 13.89 -3.30
C THR A 66 -7.67 15.02 -2.47
N PRO A 67 -7.63 14.96 -1.12
CA PRO A 67 -8.08 16.09 -0.30
C PRO A 67 -7.30 17.39 -0.56
N TYR A 68 -6.12 17.31 -1.16
CA TYR A 68 -5.20 18.43 -1.32
C TYR A 68 -4.95 18.85 -2.77
N SER A 69 -5.19 17.96 -3.74
CA SER A 69 -4.85 18.19 -5.14
C SER A 69 -5.89 17.64 -6.11
N LYS A 70 -5.95 18.28 -7.27
CA LYS A 70 -6.63 17.80 -8.47
C LYS A 70 -5.65 17.83 -9.61
N GLU A 71 -5.37 16.68 -10.18
CA GLU A 71 -4.33 16.50 -11.19
C GLU A 71 -4.94 15.81 -12.41
N ASN A 72 -4.67 16.36 -13.59
CA ASN A 72 -5.11 15.78 -14.86
C ASN A 72 -3.89 15.29 -15.62
N PHE A 73 -3.99 14.07 -16.13
CA PHE A 73 -2.96 13.39 -16.89
C PHE A 73 -3.49 12.95 -18.25
N THR A 74 -2.62 12.96 -19.26
CA THR A 74 -2.79 12.07 -20.42
C THR A 74 -2.16 10.72 -20.11
N TYR A 75 -2.68 9.65 -20.71
CA TYR A 75 -2.05 8.35 -20.60
C TYR A 75 -2.08 7.54 -21.89
N THR A 76 -1.14 6.59 -22.02
CA THR A 76 -1.17 5.51 -23.01
C THR A 76 -1.13 4.17 -22.29
N PHE A 77 -1.75 3.16 -22.90
CA PHE A 77 -1.69 1.79 -22.42
C PHE A 77 -1.24 0.88 -23.57
N LYS A 78 -0.06 0.27 -23.42
CA LYS A 78 0.53 -0.57 -24.46
C LYS A 78 1.31 -1.69 -23.80
N ASP A 79 1.15 -2.92 -24.31
CA ASP A 79 1.90 -4.09 -23.88
C ASP A 79 1.87 -4.30 -22.34
N GLY A 80 0.72 -4.02 -21.70
CA GLY A 80 0.55 -4.17 -20.25
C GLY A 80 1.11 -3.01 -19.41
N VAL A 81 1.62 -1.95 -20.03
CA VAL A 81 2.20 -0.78 -19.34
C VAL A 81 1.30 0.44 -19.50
N LEU A 82 0.98 1.08 -18.38
CA LEU A 82 0.30 2.37 -18.30
C LEU A 82 1.36 3.47 -18.15
N ALA A 83 1.50 4.33 -19.15
CA ALA A 83 2.37 5.50 -19.09
C ALA A 83 1.53 6.77 -18.91
N THR A 84 1.77 7.55 -17.86
CA THR A 84 1.01 8.77 -17.54
C THR A 84 1.89 10.00 -17.57
N LYS A 85 1.32 11.13 -17.98
CA LYS A 85 1.99 12.43 -18.01
C LYS A 85 1.05 13.52 -17.52
N ILE A 86 1.49 14.30 -16.52
CA ILE A 86 0.69 15.38 -15.97
C ILE A 86 0.53 16.54 -16.96
N VAL A 87 -0.68 17.07 -17.05
CA VAL A 87 -1.09 18.15 -17.96
C VAL A 87 -1.44 19.40 -17.18
N SER A 88 -2.16 19.25 -16.05
CA SER A 88 -2.49 20.35 -15.17
C SER A 88 -2.63 19.88 -13.72
N ARG A 89 -2.45 20.82 -12.79
CA ARG A 89 -2.56 20.61 -11.35
C ARG A 89 -3.27 21.79 -10.70
N LYS A 90 -4.15 21.48 -9.75
CA LYS A 90 -4.70 22.43 -8.78
C LYS A 90 -4.42 21.92 -7.39
N VAL A 91 -4.17 22.84 -6.46
CA VAL A 91 -4.00 22.52 -5.03
C VAL A 91 -5.04 23.26 -4.20
N ASN A 92 -5.47 22.65 -3.10
CA ASN A 92 -6.38 23.29 -2.16
C ASN A 92 -5.57 24.24 -1.25
N ARG A 93 -5.82 25.55 -1.37
CA ARG A 93 -5.26 26.56 -0.46
C ARG A 93 -6.43 27.34 0.13
N ASN A 94 -6.56 27.30 1.46
CA ASN A 94 -7.61 28.01 2.20
C ASN A 94 -9.02 27.73 1.65
N GLU A 95 -9.37 26.45 1.51
CA GLU A 95 -10.69 25.98 1.02
C GLU A 95 -11.02 26.37 -0.43
N SER A 96 -10.01 26.78 -1.20
CA SER A 96 -10.14 27.14 -2.61
C SER A 96 -9.16 26.36 -3.48
N TRP A 97 -9.63 25.91 -4.64
CA TRP A 97 -8.79 25.26 -5.64
C TRP A 97 -8.07 26.31 -6.48
N VAL A 98 -6.75 26.34 -6.40
CA VAL A 98 -5.90 27.26 -7.16
C VAL A 98 -5.02 26.49 -8.14
N ASP A 99 -4.81 27.04 -9.34
CA ASP A 99 -3.88 26.47 -10.31
C ASP A 99 -2.45 26.47 -9.73
N ASP A 100 -1.78 25.32 -9.86
CA ASP A 100 -0.41 25.10 -9.41
C ASP A 100 0.46 24.81 -10.64
N PRO A 101 1.41 25.69 -10.99
CA PRO A 101 2.30 25.46 -12.11
C PRO A 101 3.04 24.13 -11.99
N ILE A 102 3.09 23.36 -13.08
CA ILE A 102 3.80 22.10 -13.12
C ILE A 102 5.31 22.38 -13.19
N HIS A 103 6.00 22.13 -12.08
CA HIS A 103 7.46 22.17 -12.02
C HIS A 103 8.09 21.13 -12.94
N ASP A 104 9.30 21.40 -13.45
CA ASP A 104 9.96 20.50 -14.41
C ASP A 104 10.21 19.09 -13.83
N THR A 105 10.39 18.99 -12.52
CA THR A 105 10.49 17.71 -11.80
C THR A 105 9.22 16.85 -11.88
N LEU A 106 8.06 17.46 -12.14
CA LEU A 106 6.77 16.79 -12.26
C LEU A 106 6.44 16.43 -13.73
N LYS A 107 7.18 16.98 -14.71
CA LYS A 107 6.94 16.75 -16.16
C LYS A 107 7.49 15.42 -16.66
N VAL A 108 7.75 14.47 -15.77
CA VAL A 108 8.21 13.13 -16.11
C VAL A 108 7.04 12.23 -16.50
N THR A 109 7.32 11.21 -17.31
CA THR A 109 6.39 10.13 -17.55
C THR A 109 6.48 9.13 -16.41
N LEU A 110 5.35 8.80 -15.80
CA LEU A 110 5.26 7.74 -14.79
C LEU A 110 4.76 6.46 -15.45
N TYR A 111 5.36 5.32 -15.10
CA TYR A 111 5.02 4.02 -15.68
C TYR A 111 4.48 3.09 -14.60
N TYR A 112 3.37 2.45 -14.91
CA TYR A 112 2.70 1.50 -14.02
C TYR A 112 2.39 0.20 -14.76
N LYS A 113 2.39 -0.90 -14.01
CA LYS A 113 1.85 -2.21 -14.42
C LYS A 113 0.52 -2.42 -13.69
N PRO A 114 -0.63 -2.08 -14.31
CA PRO A 114 -1.92 -2.25 -13.65
C PRO A 114 -2.32 -3.72 -13.60
N ILE A 115 -2.91 -4.13 -12.49
CA ILE A 115 -3.51 -5.45 -12.28
C ILE A 115 -4.96 -5.23 -11.86
N ILE A 116 -5.87 -5.93 -12.53
CA ILE A 116 -7.29 -5.91 -12.24
C ILE A 116 -7.68 -7.22 -11.55
N LEU A 117 -8.31 -7.09 -10.39
CA LEU A 117 -8.77 -8.22 -9.58
C LEU A 117 -10.28 -8.19 -9.41
N TYR A 118 -10.85 -9.37 -9.19
CA TYR A 118 -12.27 -9.61 -8.89
C TYR A 118 -13.24 -8.90 -9.85
N ASP A 119 -13.23 -9.33 -11.11
CA ASP A 119 -14.13 -8.83 -12.15
C ASP A 119 -14.14 -7.30 -12.31
N SER A 120 -12.98 -6.64 -12.16
CA SER A 120 -12.83 -5.18 -12.21
C SER A 120 -13.41 -4.43 -11.01
N SER A 121 -13.46 -5.07 -9.85
CA SER A 121 -13.78 -4.40 -8.58
C SER A 121 -12.55 -3.78 -7.90
N VAL A 122 -11.34 -4.30 -8.15
CA VAL A 122 -10.10 -3.76 -7.59
C VAL A 122 -9.08 -3.54 -8.69
N LEU A 123 -8.49 -2.34 -8.71
CA LEU A 123 -7.32 -1.98 -9.49
C LEU A 123 -6.12 -1.95 -8.56
N VAL A 124 -5.01 -2.55 -8.97
CA VAL A 124 -3.70 -2.39 -8.35
C VAL A 124 -2.77 -1.72 -9.36
N LEU A 125 -2.13 -0.63 -9.00
CA LEU A 125 -1.05 -0.03 -9.78
C LEU A 125 0.28 -0.41 -9.14
N ARG A 126 1.09 -1.20 -9.85
CA ARG A 126 2.48 -1.45 -9.48
C ARG A 126 3.38 -0.47 -10.20
N TYR A 127 4.39 0.06 -9.55
CA TYR A 127 5.46 0.80 -10.22
C TYR A 127 6.83 0.37 -9.67
N ASP A 128 7.79 0.32 -10.57
CA ASP A 128 9.17 -0.05 -10.26
C ASP A 128 9.94 1.25 -9.97
N THR A 129 10.40 1.48 -8.75
CA THR A 129 11.26 2.65 -8.48
C THR A 129 12.70 2.30 -8.90
N PRO A 130 13.32 2.99 -9.88
CA PRO A 130 14.72 2.75 -10.16
C PRO A 130 15.56 3.09 -8.93
N ASP A 131 16.63 2.32 -8.76
CA ASP A 131 17.58 2.38 -7.66
C ASP A 131 18.07 3.82 -7.40
N MET A 132 17.39 4.54 -6.51
CA MET A 132 17.90 5.80 -6.00
C MET A 132 18.90 5.51 -4.87
N GLN A 133 20.01 6.26 -4.91
CA GLN A 133 21.28 6.20 -4.15
C GLN A 133 21.22 6.10 -2.61
N TYR A 134 20.08 5.76 -2.01
CA TYR A 134 19.90 5.61 -0.56
C TYR A 134 19.85 4.15 -0.07
N GLY A 135 20.24 3.17 -0.91
CA GLY A 135 20.33 1.77 -0.49
C GLY A 135 18.98 1.13 -0.15
N GLN A 136 17.89 1.63 -0.72
CA GLN A 136 16.53 1.10 -0.55
C GLN A 136 15.91 0.69 -1.89
N GLY A 137 16.71 -0.02 -2.69
CA GLY A 137 16.43 -0.35 -4.08
C GLY A 137 15.11 -1.05 -4.36
N GLY A 138 14.63 -0.82 -5.58
CA GLY A 138 13.62 -1.62 -6.28
C GLY A 138 12.35 -1.88 -5.48
N ARG A 139 11.69 -0.84 -4.99
CA ARG A 139 10.40 -1.04 -4.32
C ARG A 139 9.34 -1.26 -5.38
N GLY A 140 8.81 -2.48 -5.47
CA GLY A 140 7.52 -2.79 -6.07
C GLY A 140 6.41 -2.19 -5.22
N GLU A 141 6.36 -0.85 -5.20
CA GLU A 141 5.32 -0.13 -4.49
C GLU A 141 3.99 -0.38 -5.22
N VAL A 142 2.98 -0.70 -4.42
CA VAL A 142 1.64 -1.03 -4.90
C VAL A 142 0.65 -0.01 -4.38
N GLU A 143 -0.13 0.57 -5.28
CA GLU A 143 -1.33 1.30 -4.93
C GLU A 143 -2.52 0.44 -5.32
N PHE A 144 -3.62 0.50 -4.58
CA PHE A 144 -4.83 -0.21 -4.95
C PHE A 144 -6.06 0.67 -4.73
N TYR A 145 -7.06 0.45 -5.57
CA TYR A 145 -8.26 1.26 -5.64
C TYR A 145 -9.48 0.37 -5.90
N PHE A 146 -10.59 0.70 -5.27
CA PHE A 146 -11.87 0.02 -5.49
C PHE A 146 -12.66 0.74 -6.57
N ARG A 147 -13.30 -0.02 -7.44
CA ARG A 147 -14.20 0.54 -8.44
C ARG A 147 -15.39 1.20 -7.76
N GLU A 148 -15.69 2.45 -8.11
CA GLU A 148 -16.83 3.16 -7.52
C GLU A 148 -18.14 2.41 -7.80
N GLY A 149 -18.95 2.21 -6.75
CA GLY A 149 -20.20 1.46 -6.83
C GLY A 149 -20.04 -0.06 -6.87
N ARG A 150 -18.83 -0.61 -6.69
CA ARG A 150 -18.60 -2.04 -6.54
C ARG A 150 -18.00 -2.39 -5.18
N THR A 151 -18.25 -3.61 -4.74
CA THR A 151 -17.64 -4.20 -3.55
C THR A 151 -16.57 -5.21 -3.97
N CYS A 152 -15.60 -5.42 -3.09
CA CYS A 152 -14.67 -6.53 -3.22
C CYS A 152 -15.42 -7.82 -2.82
N PRO A 153 -15.61 -8.80 -3.73
CA PRO A 153 -16.31 -10.03 -3.40
C PRO A 153 -15.48 -10.97 -2.53
N ALA A 154 -14.20 -10.65 -2.30
CA ALA A 154 -13.34 -11.44 -1.43
C ALA A 154 -13.92 -11.51 -0.01
N THR A 155 -13.72 -12.67 0.60
CA THR A 155 -14.19 -13.04 1.92
C THR A 155 -13.01 -13.27 2.85
N ALA A 156 -13.28 -13.37 4.16
CA ALA A 156 -12.24 -13.73 5.13
C ALA A 156 -11.57 -15.08 4.82
N GLN A 157 -12.24 -15.97 4.08
CA GLN A 157 -11.70 -17.26 3.68
C GLN A 157 -10.55 -17.11 2.66
N ASP A 158 -10.61 -16.11 1.79
CA ASP A 158 -9.63 -15.90 0.73
C ASP A 158 -8.26 -15.47 1.27
N ILE A 159 -8.25 -14.77 2.41
CA ILE A 159 -7.03 -14.28 3.05
C ILE A 159 -6.46 -15.24 4.11
N GLN A 160 -7.06 -16.41 4.34
CA GLN A 160 -6.56 -17.36 5.33
C GLN A 160 -5.15 -17.87 5.00
N GLY A 161 -4.36 -18.10 6.05
CA GLY A 161 -3.01 -18.64 5.98
C GLY A 161 -1.94 -17.67 6.48
N ASN A 162 -0.69 -18.00 6.16
CA ASN A 162 0.48 -17.25 6.56
C ASN A 162 0.98 -16.42 5.37
N TRP A 163 1.26 -15.16 5.62
CA TRP A 163 1.70 -14.21 4.61
C TRP A 163 2.98 -13.52 5.06
N CYS A 164 3.88 -13.28 4.12
CA CYS A 164 5.17 -12.69 4.37
C CYS A 164 5.47 -11.55 3.39
N TRP A 165 5.79 -10.39 3.93
CA TRP A 165 6.42 -9.32 3.18
C TRP A 165 7.94 -9.46 3.28
N ARG A 166 8.61 -9.63 2.14
CA ARG A 166 10.06 -9.83 2.02
C ARG A 166 10.75 -8.58 1.46
N LEU A 167 12.06 -8.45 1.72
CA LEU A 167 12.91 -7.57 0.90
C LEU A 167 13.09 -8.20 -0.48
N PHE A 168 13.13 -7.37 -1.53
CA PHE A 168 13.36 -7.83 -2.89
C PHE A 168 14.70 -8.58 -2.97
N GLY A 169 14.70 -9.77 -3.59
CA GLY A 169 15.88 -10.64 -3.68
C GLY A 169 16.20 -11.47 -2.42
N GLU A 170 15.53 -11.27 -1.29
CA GLU A 170 15.77 -12.02 -0.05
C GLU A 170 14.62 -13.00 0.26
N LYS A 171 14.71 -14.23 -0.26
CA LYS A 171 13.65 -15.25 -0.10
C LYS A 171 13.51 -15.77 1.34
N GLU A 172 14.56 -15.66 2.14
CA GLU A 172 14.64 -16.21 3.49
C GLU A 172 14.36 -15.18 4.59
N THR A 173 14.23 -13.90 4.24
CA THR A 173 13.99 -12.83 5.21
C THR A 173 12.59 -12.26 5.10
N ALA A 174 12.05 -11.81 6.23
CA ALA A 174 10.78 -11.11 6.34
C ALA A 174 11.04 -9.70 6.88
N ARG A 175 10.21 -8.75 6.47
CA ARG A 175 10.02 -7.44 7.13
C ARG A 175 8.72 -7.39 7.93
N ALA A 176 7.71 -8.11 7.46
CA ALA A 176 6.49 -8.33 8.21
C ALA A 176 5.92 -9.69 7.88
N THR A 177 5.22 -10.28 8.84
CA THR A 177 4.41 -11.47 8.62
C THR A 177 3.03 -11.24 9.19
N VAL A 178 2.01 -11.74 8.50
CA VAL A 178 0.65 -11.79 9.06
C VAL A 178 0.09 -13.18 8.87
N LYS A 179 -0.45 -13.73 9.94
CA LYS A 179 -1.21 -14.98 9.91
C LYS A 179 -2.68 -14.65 10.14
N PHE A 180 -3.55 -15.19 9.28
CA PHE A 180 -5.00 -15.19 9.47
C PHE A 180 -5.46 -16.64 9.65
N GLU A 181 -6.08 -16.95 10.79
CA GLU A 181 -6.59 -18.29 11.10
C GLU A 181 -7.95 -18.18 11.81
N GLY A 182 -8.99 -18.65 11.11
CA GLY A 182 -10.36 -18.42 11.52
C GLY A 182 -10.63 -16.91 11.55
N ASN A 183 -11.01 -16.40 12.72
CA ASN A 183 -11.19 -14.96 12.99
C ASN A 183 -10.02 -14.33 13.76
N ASN A 184 -8.92 -15.04 13.94
CA ASN A 184 -7.75 -14.55 14.66
C ASN A 184 -6.67 -14.05 13.70
N PHE A 185 -5.90 -13.06 14.15
CA PHE A 185 -4.72 -12.61 13.44
C PHE A 185 -3.48 -12.53 14.35
N ASP A 186 -2.31 -12.71 13.75
CA ASP A 186 -0.99 -12.49 14.35
C ASP A 186 -0.14 -11.70 13.35
N LEU A 187 -0.01 -10.40 13.58
CA LEU A 187 0.76 -9.47 12.75
C LEU A 187 2.08 -9.14 13.44
N LYS A 188 3.20 -9.32 12.75
CA LYS A 188 4.54 -9.00 13.23
C LYS A 188 5.18 -8.02 12.27
N ILE A 189 5.69 -6.90 12.79
CA ILE A 189 6.34 -5.85 12.02
C ILE A 189 7.75 -5.66 12.56
N LEU A 190 8.69 -6.17 11.79
CA LEU A 190 10.05 -6.42 12.24
C LEU A 190 10.93 -5.16 12.30
N PRO A 191 10.80 -4.18 11.37
CA PRO A 191 11.45 -2.88 11.53
C PRO A 191 11.16 -2.17 12.85
N TRP A 192 9.99 -2.41 13.44
CA TRP A 192 9.58 -1.77 14.68
C TRP A 192 9.70 -2.70 15.89
N GLY A 193 9.94 -3.98 15.67
CA GLY A 193 9.94 -4.99 16.74
C GLY A 193 8.59 -5.10 17.42
N GLU A 194 7.50 -4.97 16.66
CA GLU A 194 6.13 -4.92 17.15
C GLU A 194 5.34 -6.15 16.70
N ARG A 195 4.53 -6.70 17.61
CA ARG A 195 3.60 -7.80 17.31
C ARG A 195 2.22 -7.51 17.88
N TYR A 196 1.20 -7.72 17.05
CA TYR A 196 -0.20 -7.48 17.34
C TYR A 196 -0.98 -8.77 17.19
N LEU A 197 -1.72 -9.12 18.23
CA LEU A 197 -2.53 -10.32 18.32
C LEU A 197 -3.97 -9.92 18.61
N GLY A 198 -4.91 -10.65 18.04
CA GLY A 198 -6.31 -10.49 18.37
C GLY A 198 -7.24 -11.09 17.34
N THR A 199 -8.38 -10.45 17.17
CA THR A 199 -9.41 -10.87 16.21
C THR A 199 -9.53 -9.89 15.06
N PHE A 200 -10.00 -10.36 13.91
CA PHE A 200 -10.26 -9.51 12.77
C PHE A 200 -11.63 -9.78 12.15
N THR A 201 -12.17 -8.76 11.50
CA THR A 201 -13.19 -8.92 10.46
C THR A 201 -12.60 -8.51 9.12
N TYR A 202 -13.16 -9.06 8.04
CA TYR A 202 -12.76 -8.72 6.68
C TYR A 202 -13.98 -8.29 5.89
N GLU A 203 -13.94 -7.06 5.38
CA GLU A 203 -15.05 -6.46 4.65
C GLU A 203 -14.51 -5.57 3.54
N ASN A 204 -15.01 -5.78 2.32
CA ASN A 204 -14.68 -4.94 1.16
C ASN A 204 -13.17 -4.75 0.94
N GLY A 205 -12.36 -5.80 1.16
CA GLY A 205 -10.92 -5.70 0.97
C GLY A 205 -10.12 -5.11 2.14
N MET A 206 -10.81 -4.77 3.24
CA MET A 206 -10.23 -4.22 4.45
C MET A 206 -10.22 -5.25 5.57
N VAL A 207 -9.06 -5.41 6.21
CA VAL A 207 -8.91 -6.10 7.48
C VAL A 207 -9.13 -5.08 8.59
N ILE A 208 -10.05 -5.37 9.49
CA ILE A 208 -10.35 -4.53 10.66
C ILE A 208 -9.93 -5.31 11.90
N CYS A 209 -8.86 -4.85 12.55
CA CYS A 209 -8.25 -5.53 13.68
C CYS A 209 -8.79 -5.02 15.02
N ASN A 210 -9.12 -5.98 15.88
CA ASN A 210 -9.37 -5.76 17.29
C ASN A 210 -8.23 -6.40 18.10
N VAL A 211 -7.29 -5.57 18.55
CA VAL A 211 -6.08 -6.02 19.23
C VAL A 211 -6.41 -6.38 20.67
N THR A 212 -6.09 -7.60 21.07
CA THR A 212 -6.21 -8.08 22.45
C THR A 212 -4.87 -8.12 23.17
N GLU A 213 -3.78 -8.24 22.41
CA GLU A 213 -2.43 -8.29 22.97
C GLU A 213 -1.42 -7.60 22.04
N PHE A 214 -0.53 -6.83 22.64
CA PHE A 214 0.59 -6.17 21.99
C PHE A 214 1.88 -6.68 22.65
N GLN A 215 2.83 -7.09 21.83
CA GLN A 215 4.14 -7.57 22.25
C GLN A 215 5.24 -6.78 21.55
N VAL A 216 6.37 -6.65 22.22
CA VAL A 216 7.60 -6.07 21.67
C VAL A 216 8.70 -7.11 21.67
N ARG A 217 9.63 -6.99 20.73
CA ARG A 217 10.74 -7.93 20.61
C ARG A 217 11.93 -7.50 21.45
N GLU A 218 12.57 -8.45 22.13
CA GLU A 218 13.90 -8.24 22.71
C GLU A 218 14.95 -8.26 21.59
N ASN A 219 15.78 -7.21 21.53
CA ASN A 219 16.85 -7.01 20.54
C ASN A 219 16.33 -6.91 19.09
N VAL A 220 15.94 -5.71 18.67
CA VAL A 220 15.70 -5.40 17.25
C VAL A 220 17.06 -5.34 16.57
N SER A 221 17.35 -6.27 15.65
CA SER A 221 18.56 -6.19 14.84
C SER A 221 18.53 -4.95 13.95
N ASP A 222 19.66 -4.26 13.85
CA ASP A 222 19.85 -3.15 12.91
C ASP A 222 19.52 -3.63 11.49
N GLY A 223 18.50 -3.06 10.84
CA GLY A 223 18.15 -3.33 9.44
C GLY A 223 16.67 -3.60 9.17
N GLY A 224 15.86 -3.95 10.17
CA GLY A 224 14.41 -4.08 10.02
C GLY A 224 13.94 -5.19 9.06
N SER A 225 14.70 -6.29 9.01
CA SER A 225 14.29 -7.58 8.46
C SER A 225 14.89 -8.70 9.30
N MET A 226 14.33 -9.91 9.23
CA MET A 226 14.85 -11.10 9.94
C MET A 226 14.62 -12.37 9.14
N LYS A 227 15.43 -13.40 9.38
CA LYS A 227 15.16 -14.73 8.85
C LYS A 227 13.79 -15.24 9.29
N LEU A 228 13.07 -15.87 8.37
CA LEU A 228 11.73 -16.41 8.61
C LEU A 228 11.67 -17.34 9.82
N GLU A 229 12.68 -18.19 10.01
CA GLU A 229 12.79 -19.13 11.14
C GLU A 229 12.97 -18.46 12.52
N ASP A 230 13.33 -17.18 12.54
CA ASP A 230 13.59 -16.40 13.76
C ASP A 230 12.46 -15.41 14.07
N VAL A 231 11.44 -15.31 13.21
CA VAL A 231 10.34 -14.33 13.34
C VAL A 231 9.55 -14.53 14.65
N ASP A 232 9.37 -15.76 15.10
CA ASP A 232 8.57 -16.07 16.29
C ASP A 232 9.35 -16.06 17.62
N LYS A 233 10.65 -15.74 17.59
CA LYS A 233 11.51 -15.77 18.78
C LYS A 233 11.55 -14.41 19.50
N ASN A 234 11.73 -14.45 20.81
CA ASN A 234 12.05 -13.29 21.68
C ASN A 234 10.97 -12.19 21.77
N TRP A 235 9.70 -12.55 21.71
CA TRP A 235 8.59 -11.62 21.98
C TRP A 235 8.26 -11.57 23.47
N ARG A 236 8.03 -10.37 24.00
CA ARG A 236 7.63 -10.13 25.39
C ARG A 236 6.54 -9.07 25.48
N LEU A 237 5.88 -9.01 26.64
CA LEU A 237 4.98 -7.90 26.94
C LEU A 237 5.77 -6.57 27.04
N PRO A 238 5.18 -5.45 26.60
CA PRO A 238 5.78 -4.13 26.72
C PRO A 238 5.89 -3.69 28.19
N THR A 239 6.97 -2.98 28.49
CA THR A 239 7.19 -2.22 29.73
C THR A 239 6.84 -0.75 29.48
N GLU A 240 6.83 0.07 30.54
CA GLU A 240 6.55 1.51 30.41
C GLU A 240 7.47 2.24 29.41
N ASN A 241 8.69 1.73 29.20
CA ASN A 241 9.65 2.32 28.27
C ASN A 241 9.42 1.92 26.80
N ASP A 242 8.61 0.88 26.55
CA ASP A 242 8.40 0.34 25.19
C ASP A 242 7.23 1.01 24.46
N TYR A 243 6.32 1.66 25.19
CA TYR A 243 5.26 2.47 24.59
C TYR A 243 5.88 3.71 23.95
N ARG A 244 6.25 3.60 22.67
CA ARG A 244 6.72 4.74 21.88
C ARG A 244 5.65 5.82 21.89
N LYS A 245 6.06 7.08 22.07
CA LYS A 245 5.16 8.23 21.96
C LYS A 245 4.68 8.50 20.51
N GLU A 246 5.36 7.93 19.51
CA GLU A 246 5.08 8.13 18.08
C GLU A 246 5.40 6.83 17.28
N GLY A 247 4.48 6.38 16.42
CA GLY A 247 4.71 5.32 15.42
C GLY A 247 4.03 3.96 15.65
N SER A 248 3.64 3.61 16.88
CA SER A 248 2.92 2.36 17.14
C SER A 248 1.46 2.44 16.70
N PHE A 249 0.92 1.34 16.16
CA PHE A 249 -0.53 1.26 15.91
C PHE A 249 -1.29 1.36 17.23
N GLY A 250 -2.43 2.05 17.19
CA GLY A 250 -3.40 1.97 18.28
C GLY A 250 -3.94 0.54 18.45
N LEU A 251 -4.61 0.27 19.57
CA LEU A 251 -5.25 -1.02 19.85
C LEU A 251 -6.40 -1.38 18.87
N HIS A 252 -6.76 -0.45 17.99
CA HIS A 252 -7.65 -0.66 16.87
C HIS A 252 -7.04 -0.04 15.64
N PHE A 253 -6.84 -0.85 14.61
CA PHE A 253 -6.36 -0.38 13.31
C PHE A 253 -7.02 -1.21 12.22
N SER A 254 -7.09 -0.64 11.03
CA SER A 254 -7.54 -1.34 9.83
C SER A 254 -6.55 -1.09 8.72
N PHE A 255 -6.39 -2.09 7.86
CA PHE A 255 -5.54 -1.97 6.71
C PHE A 255 -6.14 -2.74 5.53
N PRO A 256 -5.93 -2.27 4.31
CA PRO A 256 -6.28 -3.01 3.12
C PRO A 256 -5.43 -4.27 2.99
N PHE A 257 -6.05 -5.38 2.59
CA PHE A 257 -5.36 -6.64 2.33
C PHE A 257 -6.08 -7.39 1.22
N ILE A 258 -5.67 -7.15 -0.03
CA ILE A 258 -6.31 -7.73 -1.22
C ILE A 258 -5.46 -8.87 -1.74
N THR A 259 -6.03 -10.03 -2.06
CA THR A 259 -5.25 -11.18 -2.52
C THR A 259 -5.71 -11.78 -3.85
N ASN A 260 -4.77 -12.21 -4.69
CA ASN A 260 -5.04 -13.05 -5.86
C ASN A 260 -4.88 -14.56 -5.57
N GLY A 261 -4.77 -14.94 -4.29
CA GLY A 261 -4.56 -16.31 -3.81
C GLY A 261 -3.12 -16.63 -3.42
N ASN A 262 -2.14 -16.16 -4.19
CA ASN A 262 -0.70 -16.40 -3.93
C ASN A 262 0.02 -15.15 -3.42
N GLU A 263 -0.43 -13.99 -3.85
CA GLU A 263 0.09 -12.69 -3.45
C GLU A 263 -1.02 -11.89 -2.76
N SER A 264 -0.62 -10.98 -1.88
CA SER A 264 -1.50 -10.00 -1.28
C SER A 264 -0.91 -8.60 -1.35
N TYR A 265 -1.75 -7.64 -1.71
CA TYR A 265 -1.48 -6.23 -1.85
C TYR A 265 -2.01 -5.52 -0.62
N CYS A 266 -1.12 -4.85 0.08
CA CYS A 266 -1.38 -4.36 1.41
C CYS A 266 -0.77 -2.98 1.63
N ASN A 267 -1.36 -2.20 2.53
CA ASN A 267 -0.76 -0.97 3.04
C ASN A 267 -0.83 -1.00 4.57
N ILE A 268 0.29 -1.34 5.21
CA ILE A 268 0.41 -1.42 6.68
C ILE A 268 1.40 -0.32 7.11
N ALA A 269 0.95 0.56 8.01
CA ALA A 269 1.71 1.70 8.55
C ALA A 269 2.41 2.52 7.46
N ASN A 270 1.61 2.94 6.49
CA ASN A 270 2.03 3.79 5.38
C ASN A 270 3.09 3.16 4.47
N LEU A 271 3.27 1.84 4.54
CA LEU A 271 4.14 1.08 3.66
C LEU A 271 3.27 0.18 2.79
N SER A 272 3.18 0.55 1.51
CA SER A 272 2.65 -0.33 0.48
C SER A 272 3.55 -1.55 0.35
N ALA A 273 2.97 -2.73 0.50
CA ALA A 273 3.68 -3.98 0.62
C ALA A 273 3.01 -5.07 -0.21
N LEU A 274 3.85 -5.88 -0.86
CA LEU A 274 3.47 -7.13 -1.48
C LEU A 274 3.82 -8.28 -0.52
N PHE A 275 2.79 -8.98 -0.08
CA PHE A 275 2.89 -10.17 0.76
C PHE A 275 2.79 -11.43 -0.10
N TYR A 276 3.64 -12.42 0.18
CA TYR A 276 3.59 -13.73 -0.44
C TYR A 276 3.05 -14.75 0.55
N LYS A 277 2.24 -15.68 0.07
CA LYS A 277 1.78 -16.81 0.88
C LYS A 277 2.97 -17.73 1.22
N LEU A 278 3.09 -18.12 2.49
CA LEU A 278 4.10 -19.06 3.01
C LEU A 278 3.63 -20.51 2.95
#